data_AF-A0A2T6BSV7-F1
#
_entry.id   AF-A0A2T6BSV7-F1
#
_cell.length_a   1.000
_cell.length_b   1.000
_cell.length_c   1.000
_cell.angle_alpha   90.00
_cell.angle_beta   90.00
_cell.angle_gamma   90.00
#
_symmetry.space_group_name_H-M   'P 1'
#
loop_
_entity.id
_entity.type
_entity.pdbx_description
1 polymer ?
#
loop_
_entity_poly.entity_id
_entity_poly.type
_entity_poly.pdbx_seq_one_letter_code
_entity_poly.pdbx_strand_id
1 'polypeptide(L)'
;MVALPDLTPPDGVIPITGTSASNILRGTDGADFIDGVGNGNVIDGFGGDDTLIGGPGNDILQGHSGNDVISGGSGIDYFWVSGDRSSYSVTIDQECVELEDRRGEMDGTDTLLSVEFIDFLDQTWNLEIFSNVASLSEQAFRSFIEVYIAYFDRAPDAEGLFFYGTAFANGTSLEESAATFLNSTEYQATYPPGLNNQEFAEAVYNNVLGRIPDQLGLDFWVGVLDSGARSRDVFILEVLNGAKAPAPGDATQDFIDQKAADVDYLANKTDIGLYFAVTKGMSNVANATTAMQLFDDGEQPDIDAAVAAIDGFYADALDPENGEFLLQLVGVVDDPFAIA
;
A
#
# COMPACT_ATOMS: atom_id res chain seq x y z
N MET A 1 12.96 1.86 -7.47
CA MET A 1 13.83 0.82 -6.88
C MET A 1 14.88 1.54 -6.06
N VAL A 2 14.92 1.24 -4.77
CA VAL A 2 15.93 1.70 -3.82
C VAL A 2 17.20 0.88 -4.04
N ALA A 3 18.38 1.51 -4.00
CA ALA A 3 19.63 0.80 -4.22
C ALA A 3 20.04 0.01 -2.97
N LEU A 4 20.35 -1.28 -3.13
CA LEU A 4 20.86 -2.07 -2.01
C LEU A 4 22.19 -1.51 -1.49
N PRO A 5 22.32 -1.29 -0.17
CA PRO A 5 23.55 -0.77 0.42
C PRO A 5 24.63 -1.87 0.53
N ASP A 6 25.90 -1.42 0.58
CA ASP A 6 27.05 -2.29 0.83
C ASP A 6 27.19 -2.53 2.34
N LEU A 7 27.01 -3.79 2.77
CA LEU A 7 27.16 -4.19 4.18
C LEU A 7 28.60 -4.59 4.54
N THR A 8 29.60 -4.18 3.75
CA THR A 8 31.01 -4.40 4.07
C THR A 8 31.65 -3.15 4.69
N PRO A 9 32.60 -3.30 5.63
CA PRO A 9 33.27 -2.16 6.24
C PRO A 9 33.93 -1.27 5.18
N PRO A 10 33.67 0.05 5.17
CA PRO A 10 34.35 0.95 4.26
C PRO A 10 35.87 0.98 4.47
N ASP A 11 36.62 1.24 3.40
CA ASP A 11 38.08 1.31 3.44
C ASP A 11 38.58 2.31 4.50
N GLY A 12 39.33 1.82 5.48
CA GLY A 12 39.91 2.64 6.55
C GLY A 12 39.02 2.85 7.78
N VAL A 13 37.78 2.34 7.76
CA VAL A 13 36.93 2.23 8.96
C VAL A 13 37.32 0.97 9.73
N ILE A 14 37.41 1.07 11.05
CA ILE A 14 37.65 -0.08 11.93
C ILE A 14 36.30 -0.47 12.52
N PRO A 15 35.77 -1.68 12.21
CA PRO A 15 34.51 -2.15 12.76
C PRO A 15 34.46 -2.19 14.30
N ILE A 16 33.33 -1.78 14.85
CA ILE A 16 32.95 -2.08 16.24
C ILE A 16 32.27 -3.46 16.21
N THR A 17 33.03 -4.51 16.50
CA THR A 17 32.52 -5.89 16.45
C THR A 17 32.21 -6.42 17.84
N GLY A 18 31.02 -7.00 17.99
CA GLY A 18 30.58 -7.72 19.17
C GLY A 18 31.30 -9.06 19.36
N THR A 19 30.74 -9.86 20.26
CA THR A 19 31.18 -11.22 20.59
C THR A 19 30.04 -12.20 20.28
N SER A 20 30.24 -13.49 20.51
CA SER A 20 29.15 -14.47 20.29
C SER A 20 27.99 -14.39 21.31
N ALA A 21 28.06 -13.49 22.29
CA ALA A 21 27.01 -13.27 23.30
C ALA A 21 26.28 -11.95 23.02
N SER A 22 25.09 -11.75 23.60
CA SER A 22 24.36 -10.48 23.53
C SER A 22 25.23 -9.30 23.94
N ASN A 23 25.24 -8.24 23.14
CA ASN A 23 26.07 -7.07 23.37
C ASN A 23 25.26 -5.79 23.50
N ILE A 24 25.89 -4.80 24.12
CA ILE A 24 25.47 -3.40 24.03
C ILE A 24 26.61 -2.70 23.31
N LEU A 25 26.37 -2.31 22.07
CA LEU A 25 27.35 -1.67 21.19
C LEU A 25 26.93 -0.21 20.97
N ARG A 26 27.93 0.66 20.91
CA ARG A 26 27.75 2.11 20.83
C ARG A 26 28.75 2.68 19.84
N GLY A 27 28.24 3.43 18.87
CA GLY A 27 29.03 4.22 17.94
C GLY A 27 29.47 5.55 18.55
N THR A 28 29.68 6.52 17.67
CA THR A 28 30.24 7.83 17.92
C THR A 28 29.43 8.90 17.18
N ASP A 29 29.84 10.17 17.24
CA ASP A 29 29.17 11.24 16.51
C ASP A 29 29.55 11.27 15.00
N GLY A 30 30.20 10.22 14.48
CA GLY A 30 30.51 10.13 13.05
C GLY A 30 30.37 8.70 12.53
N ALA A 31 30.36 8.55 11.21
CA ALA A 31 30.11 7.30 10.51
C ALA A 31 30.90 6.10 11.06
N ASP A 32 30.15 5.13 11.58
CA ASP A 32 30.62 3.90 12.18
C ASP A 32 30.12 2.67 11.42
N PHE A 33 30.89 1.59 11.52
CA PHE A 33 30.46 0.26 11.09
C PHE A 33 30.37 -0.62 12.33
N ILE A 34 29.16 -1.06 12.69
CA ILE A 34 28.90 -1.84 13.90
C ILE A 34 28.32 -3.21 13.52
N ASP A 35 29.00 -4.27 13.96
CA ASP A 35 28.59 -5.66 13.71
C ASP A 35 28.36 -6.39 15.04
N GLY A 36 27.10 -6.72 15.33
CA GLY A 36 26.66 -7.40 16.54
C GLY A 36 27.26 -8.80 16.69
N VAL A 37 27.29 -9.59 15.62
CA VAL A 37 27.71 -11.02 15.53
C VAL A 37 26.97 -12.00 16.47
N GLY A 38 26.75 -11.63 17.73
CA GLY A 38 26.15 -12.42 18.79
C GLY A 38 24.62 -12.41 18.76
N ASN A 39 24.00 -13.22 19.63
CA ASN A 39 22.54 -13.32 19.66
C ASN A 39 21.91 -12.15 20.43
N GLY A 40 21.04 -11.37 19.79
CA GLY A 40 20.17 -10.39 20.43
C GLY A 40 20.92 -9.26 21.14
N ASN A 41 21.27 -8.26 20.37
CA ASN A 41 22.11 -7.13 20.71
C ASN A 41 21.25 -5.86 20.89
N VAL A 42 21.86 -4.88 21.55
CA VAL A 42 21.38 -3.50 21.56
C VAL A 42 22.47 -2.66 20.90
N ILE A 43 22.17 -2.06 19.75
CA ILE A 43 23.11 -1.27 18.96
C ILE A 43 22.59 0.16 18.86
N ASP A 44 23.46 1.11 19.16
CA ASP A 44 23.18 2.53 19.28
C ASP A 44 24.26 3.30 18.47
N GLY A 45 23.90 3.80 17.28
CA GLY A 45 24.80 4.42 16.29
C GLY A 45 25.31 5.80 16.72
N PHE A 46 24.37 6.66 17.14
CA PHE A 46 24.53 8.06 17.55
C PHE A 46 24.52 9.08 16.41
N GLY A 47 25.65 9.40 15.81
CA GLY A 47 25.71 10.51 14.85
C GLY A 47 26.45 10.12 13.60
N GLY A 48 26.02 10.66 12.46
CA GLY A 48 26.63 10.38 11.18
C GLY A 48 26.01 9.15 10.51
N ASP A 49 26.44 8.89 9.28
CA ASP A 49 25.86 7.82 8.45
C ASP A 49 26.50 6.48 8.82
N ASP A 50 25.79 5.69 9.60
CA ASP A 50 26.25 4.43 10.18
C ASP A 50 25.82 3.21 9.34
N THR A 51 26.54 2.11 9.53
CA THR A 51 26.07 0.77 9.13
C THR A 51 25.96 -0.11 10.37
N LEU A 52 24.73 -0.47 10.72
CA LEU A 52 24.39 -1.26 11.90
C LEU A 52 23.91 -2.66 11.48
N ILE A 53 24.65 -3.70 11.89
CA ILE A 53 24.31 -5.09 11.62
C ILE A 53 23.99 -5.78 12.95
N GLY A 54 22.74 -6.14 13.18
CA GLY A 54 22.27 -6.87 14.38
C GLY A 54 22.82 -8.29 14.42
N GLY A 55 22.59 -9.03 13.33
CA GLY A 55 23.08 -10.39 13.16
C GLY A 55 22.01 -11.41 13.55
N PRO A 56 22.36 -12.52 14.25
CA PRO A 56 21.36 -13.46 14.73
C PRO A 56 20.66 -12.98 16.01
N GLY A 57 19.46 -13.48 16.26
CA GLY A 57 18.71 -13.21 17.49
C GLY A 57 17.74 -12.03 17.32
N ASN A 58 17.19 -11.56 18.44
CA ASN A 58 16.26 -10.44 18.42
C ASN A 58 17.01 -9.19 18.85
N ASP A 59 17.33 -8.34 17.89
CA ASP A 59 18.13 -7.14 18.07
C ASP A 59 17.26 -5.88 18.29
N ILE A 60 17.82 -4.92 19.02
CA ILE A 60 17.27 -3.56 19.15
C ILE A 60 18.31 -2.62 18.56
N LEU A 61 17.91 -1.88 17.52
CA LEU A 61 18.78 -1.07 16.69
C LEU A 61 18.30 0.37 16.71
N GLN A 62 19.21 1.31 16.81
CA GLN A 62 18.92 2.74 16.79
C GLN A 62 20.05 3.48 16.09
N GLY A 63 19.72 4.18 15.01
CA GLY A 63 20.64 5.00 14.21
C GLY A 63 20.86 6.38 14.84
N HIS A 64 19.74 7.07 15.15
CA HIS A 64 19.65 8.51 15.46
C HIS A 64 20.01 9.35 14.22
N SER A 65 20.82 10.40 14.36
CA SER A 65 21.00 11.37 13.29
C SER A 65 22.00 10.89 12.26
N GLY A 66 21.59 10.88 11.00
CA GLY A 66 22.40 10.38 9.90
C GLY A 66 21.49 9.74 8.89
N ASN A 67 22.05 9.29 7.78
CA ASN A 67 21.33 8.38 6.88
C ASN A 67 21.94 6.99 7.05
N ASP A 68 21.30 6.16 7.87
CA ASP A 68 21.90 4.92 8.32
C ASP A 68 21.47 3.73 7.47
N VAL A 69 22.32 2.70 7.46
CA VAL A 69 21.99 1.38 6.92
C VAL A 69 21.84 0.42 8.07
N ILE A 70 20.62 -0.07 8.28
CA ILE A 70 20.28 -0.99 9.37
C ILE A 70 19.92 -2.35 8.81
N SER A 71 20.65 -3.38 9.25
CA SER A 71 20.38 -4.78 8.94
C SER A 71 20.05 -5.52 10.24
N GLY A 72 18.78 -5.91 10.45
CA GLY A 72 18.36 -6.71 11.61
C GLY A 72 19.02 -8.07 11.60
N GLY A 73 18.79 -8.82 10.52
CA GLY A 73 19.43 -10.10 10.28
C GLY A 73 18.42 -11.22 10.45
N SER A 74 18.65 -12.15 11.38
CA SER A 74 17.73 -13.26 11.59
C SER A 74 17.16 -13.24 13.00
N GLY A 75 15.84 -13.16 13.12
CA GLY A 75 15.15 -13.19 14.40
C GLY A 75 13.94 -12.29 14.33
N ILE A 76 13.69 -11.54 15.41
CA ILE A 76 12.68 -10.50 15.43
C ILE A 76 13.35 -9.23 15.91
N ASP A 77 13.55 -8.31 14.98
CA ASP A 77 14.38 -7.13 15.16
C ASP A 77 13.53 -5.86 15.22
N TYR A 78 13.96 -4.93 16.08
CA TYR A 78 13.27 -3.67 16.35
C TYR A 78 14.20 -2.51 15.99
N PHE A 79 13.73 -1.62 15.11
CA PHE A 79 14.39 -0.35 14.84
C PHE A 79 13.66 0.78 15.56
N TRP A 80 14.34 1.45 16.49
CA TRP A 80 13.77 2.56 17.26
C TRP A 80 14.03 3.89 16.59
N VAL A 81 13.00 4.74 16.53
CA VAL A 81 13.09 6.13 16.05
C VAL A 81 12.45 7.11 17.03
N SER A 82 12.88 8.37 16.96
CA SER A 82 12.63 9.37 18.00
C SER A 82 11.26 10.06 17.94
N GLY A 83 10.52 9.89 16.84
CA GLY A 83 9.29 10.62 16.55
C GLY A 83 8.03 9.79 16.54
N ASP A 84 6.91 10.49 16.59
CA ASP A 84 5.60 9.89 16.34
C ASP A 84 5.51 9.44 14.88
N ARG A 85 4.81 8.33 14.65
CA ARG A 85 4.68 7.73 13.32
C ARG A 85 4.26 8.72 12.23
N SER A 86 3.37 9.67 12.54
CA SER A 86 2.89 10.68 11.57
C SER A 86 3.97 11.64 11.06
N SER A 87 5.19 11.58 11.61
CA SER A 87 6.33 12.38 11.16
C SER A 87 7.13 11.70 10.05
N TYR A 88 6.88 10.42 9.76
CA TYR A 88 7.73 9.62 8.88
C TYR A 88 7.07 9.23 7.56
N SER A 89 7.89 9.15 6.52
CA SER A 89 7.56 8.51 5.24
C SER A 89 8.24 7.15 5.21
N VAL A 90 7.51 6.11 4.79
CA VAL A 90 8.06 4.78 4.57
C VAL A 90 7.93 4.44 3.09
N THR A 91 9.02 4.05 2.45
CA THR A 91 9.02 3.49 1.10
C THR A 91 9.39 2.02 1.17
N ILE A 92 8.45 1.16 0.78
CA ILE A 92 8.68 -0.28 0.65
C ILE A 92 9.25 -0.58 -0.74
N ASP A 93 10.36 -1.31 -0.78
CA ASP A 93 10.89 -2.00 -1.96
C ASP A 93 10.83 -3.52 -1.72
N GLN A 94 11.06 -4.32 -2.76
CA GLN A 94 11.17 -5.77 -2.66
C GLN A 94 12.35 -6.21 -1.77
N GLU A 95 13.44 -5.43 -1.76
CA GLU A 95 14.68 -5.84 -1.09
C GLU A 95 14.99 -5.06 0.19
N CYS A 96 14.40 -3.88 0.39
CA CYS A 96 14.63 -3.03 1.57
C CYS A 96 13.45 -2.09 1.83
N VAL A 97 13.52 -1.37 2.95
CA VAL A 97 12.59 -0.30 3.32
C VAL A 97 13.39 0.97 3.55
N GLU A 98 12.96 2.09 2.98
CA GLU A 98 13.48 3.41 3.32
C GLU A 98 12.53 4.09 4.32
N LEU A 99 13.07 4.64 5.40
CA LEU A 99 12.34 5.38 6.42
C LEU A 99 12.90 6.79 6.50
N GLU A 100 12.10 7.79 6.15
CA GLU A 100 12.47 9.20 6.17
C GLU A 100 11.78 9.91 7.34
N ASP A 101 12.55 10.56 8.22
CA ASP A 101 12.04 11.54 9.16
C ASP A 101 11.88 12.91 8.49
N ARG A 102 10.63 13.36 8.32
CA ARG A 102 10.37 14.65 7.65
C ARG A 102 10.71 15.87 8.50
N ARG A 103 10.98 15.69 9.80
CA ARG A 103 11.27 16.79 10.73
C ARG A 103 12.70 17.32 10.63
N GLY A 104 13.52 16.79 9.72
CA GLY A 104 14.91 17.20 9.44
C GLY A 104 15.93 16.14 9.84
N GLU A 105 17.18 16.55 10.09
CA GLU A 105 18.30 15.66 10.46
C GLU A 105 18.20 15.09 11.90
N MET A 106 17.00 14.80 12.41
CA MET A 106 16.81 14.15 13.71
C MET A 106 17.16 12.66 13.62
N ASP A 107 16.29 11.87 12.97
CA ASP A 107 16.62 10.49 12.61
C ASP A 107 17.06 10.34 11.14
N GLY A 108 16.95 11.41 10.33
CA GLY A 108 17.40 11.41 8.94
C GLY A 108 16.63 10.44 8.03
N THR A 109 17.33 9.80 7.08
CA THR A 109 16.74 8.86 6.12
C THR A 109 17.48 7.53 6.16
N ASP A 110 16.82 6.52 6.70
CA ASP A 110 17.40 5.22 6.99
C ASP A 110 16.98 4.15 5.99
N THR A 111 17.91 3.25 5.67
CA THR A 111 17.65 2.05 4.88
C THR A 111 17.61 0.82 5.77
N LEU A 112 16.46 0.16 5.85
CA LEU A 112 16.21 -1.02 6.68
C LEU A 112 16.22 -2.29 5.83
N LEU A 113 16.94 -3.29 6.31
CA LEU A 113 17.08 -4.63 5.75
C LEU A 113 16.76 -5.64 6.83
N SER A 114 15.85 -6.58 6.56
CA SER A 114 15.51 -7.66 7.50
C SER A 114 15.22 -7.14 8.92
N VAL A 115 14.41 -6.07 9.01
CA VAL A 115 13.86 -5.53 10.25
C VAL A 115 12.36 -5.79 10.25
N GLU A 116 11.84 -6.39 11.32
CA GLU A 116 10.42 -6.76 11.41
C GLU A 116 9.56 -5.65 12.04
N PHE A 117 10.12 -4.85 12.94
CA PHE A 117 9.38 -3.84 13.69
C PHE A 117 10.07 -2.48 13.68
N ILE A 118 9.28 -1.42 13.50
CA ILE A 118 9.70 -0.04 13.76
C ILE A 118 8.99 0.43 15.04
N ASP A 119 9.77 0.82 16.04
CA ASP A 119 9.30 1.43 17.27
C ASP A 119 9.35 2.95 17.12
N PHE A 120 8.21 3.53 16.77
CA PHE A 120 7.98 4.98 16.85
C PHE A 120 7.74 5.39 18.32
N LEU A 121 7.82 6.70 18.58
CA LEU A 121 7.60 7.26 19.92
C LEU A 121 6.20 6.94 20.48
N ASP A 122 5.19 6.90 19.60
CA ASP A 122 3.78 6.72 19.95
C ASP A 122 3.29 5.27 19.80
N GLN A 123 3.97 4.43 19.00
CA GLN A 123 3.54 3.06 18.71
C GLN A 123 4.63 2.18 18.07
N THR A 124 4.45 0.86 18.19
CA THR A 124 5.20 -0.14 17.42
C THR A 124 4.43 -0.52 16.15
N TRP A 125 5.12 -0.53 15.02
CA TRP A 125 4.56 -0.91 13.73
C TRP A 125 5.26 -2.17 13.18
N ASN A 126 4.47 -3.14 12.71
CA ASN A 126 4.97 -4.41 12.17
C ASN A 126 5.14 -4.29 10.65
N LEU A 127 6.38 -4.32 10.15
CA LEU A 127 6.70 -4.24 8.73
C LEU A 127 6.32 -5.51 7.95
N GLU A 128 6.40 -6.69 8.56
CA GLU A 128 6.20 -7.98 7.88
C GLU A 128 4.81 -8.12 7.25
N ILE A 129 3.79 -7.52 7.86
CA ILE A 129 2.41 -7.61 7.38
C ILE A 129 2.09 -6.60 6.26
N PHE A 130 3.07 -5.78 5.85
CA PHE A 130 2.92 -4.80 4.76
C PHE A 130 3.94 -4.99 3.62
N SER A 131 5.08 -5.64 3.86
CA SER A 131 6.19 -5.65 2.90
C SER A 131 6.06 -6.65 1.76
N ASN A 132 5.50 -7.85 2.00
CA ASN A 132 5.47 -8.89 0.97
C ASN A 132 4.54 -8.57 -0.22
N VAL A 133 3.73 -7.51 -0.12
CA VAL A 133 3.00 -6.95 -1.26
C VAL A 133 3.94 -6.57 -2.42
N ALA A 134 5.20 -6.22 -2.11
CA ALA A 134 6.24 -5.91 -3.10
C ALA A 134 6.62 -7.09 -4.01
N SER A 135 6.22 -8.33 -3.66
CA SER A 135 6.48 -9.53 -4.47
C SER A 135 5.44 -9.78 -5.57
N LEU A 136 4.33 -9.05 -5.58
CA LEU A 136 3.26 -9.21 -6.56
C LEU A 136 3.70 -8.75 -7.95
N SER A 137 3.15 -9.38 -8.99
CA SER A 137 3.26 -8.82 -10.34
C SER A 137 2.35 -7.60 -10.48
N GLU A 138 2.71 -6.66 -11.36
CA GLU A 138 1.87 -5.51 -11.70
C GLU A 138 0.41 -5.91 -11.99
N GLN A 139 0.21 -6.96 -12.80
CA GLN A 139 -1.13 -7.42 -13.16
C GLN A 139 -1.94 -7.90 -11.94
N ALA A 140 -1.29 -8.65 -11.04
CA ALA A 140 -1.93 -9.15 -9.83
C ALA A 140 -2.27 -7.99 -8.88
N PHE A 141 -1.35 -7.04 -8.73
CA PHE A 141 -1.51 -5.86 -7.89
C PHE A 141 -2.66 -4.96 -8.39
N ARG A 142 -2.70 -4.65 -9.69
CA ARG A 142 -3.80 -3.89 -10.32
C ARG A 142 -5.16 -4.59 -10.14
N SER A 143 -5.22 -5.91 -10.34
CA SER A 143 -6.45 -6.68 -10.14
C SER A 143 -6.94 -6.60 -8.68
N PHE A 144 -6.02 -6.53 -7.71
CA PHE A 144 -6.36 -6.37 -6.30
C PHE A 144 -6.94 -4.98 -6.01
N ILE A 145 -6.38 -3.91 -6.59
CA ILE A 145 -6.93 -2.55 -6.50
C ILE A 145 -8.36 -2.49 -7.08
N GLU A 146 -8.59 -3.11 -8.24
CA GLU A 146 -9.92 -3.13 -8.86
C GLU A 146 -10.96 -3.76 -7.91
N VAL A 147 -10.61 -4.86 -7.22
CA VAL A 147 -11.48 -5.47 -6.20
C VAL A 147 -11.69 -4.53 -5.02
N TYR A 148 -10.65 -3.85 -4.54
CA TYR A 148 -10.77 -2.88 -3.45
C TYR A 148 -11.78 -1.77 -3.81
N ILE A 149 -11.62 -1.14 -4.98
CA ILE A 149 -12.50 -0.08 -5.49
C ILE A 149 -13.93 -0.61 -5.65
N ALA A 150 -14.10 -1.81 -6.22
CA ALA A 150 -15.43 -2.39 -6.45
C ALA A 150 -16.22 -2.64 -5.15
N TYR A 151 -15.54 -2.84 -4.01
CA TYR A 151 -16.20 -3.09 -2.72
C TYR A 151 -16.41 -1.83 -1.87
N PHE A 152 -15.62 -0.77 -2.11
CA PHE A 152 -15.60 0.42 -1.25
C PHE A 152 -15.96 1.74 -1.96
N ASP A 153 -15.99 1.76 -3.30
CA ASP A 153 -16.27 2.94 -4.13
C ASP A 153 -15.42 4.17 -3.79
N ARG A 154 -14.13 3.93 -3.54
CA ARG A 154 -13.12 4.97 -3.32
C ARG A 154 -11.75 4.47 -3.75
N ALA A 155 -10.76 5.37 -3.81
CA ALA A 155 -9.38 4.94 -3.89
C ALA A 155 -9.02 4.06 -2.66
N PRO A 156 -8.21 3.01 -2.82
CA PRO A 156 -7.61 2.34 -1.67
C PRO A 156 -6.83 3.33 -0.81
N ASP A 157 -6.72 3.04 0.48
CA ASP A 157 -5.72 3.63 1.38
C ASP A 157 -4.47 2.73 1.40
N ALA A 158 -3.29 3.32 1.59
CA ALA A 158 -2.02 2.58 1.51
C ALA A 158 -1.93 1.45 2.54
N GLU A 159 -2.27 1.73 3.81
CA GLU A 159 -2.23 0.73 4.87
C GLU A 159 -3.16 -0.46 4.59
N GLY A 160 -4.43 -0.21 4.27
CA GLY A 160 -5.39 -1.25 3.93
C GLY A 160 -4.96 -2.03 2.69
N LEU A 161 -4.55 -1.34 1.62
CA LEU A 161 -4.10 -1.97 0.40
C LEU A 161 -2.91 -2.91 0.63
N PHE A 162 -1.92 -2.48 1.40
CA PHE A 162 -0.70 -3.25 1.60
C PHE A 162 -0.91 -4.39 2.59
N PHE A 163 -1.79 -4.22 3.59
CA PHE A 163 -2.19 -5.29 4.50
C PHE A 163 -2.87 -6.44 3.74
N TYR A 164 -3.91 -6.14 2.97
CA TYR A 164 -4.63 -7.18 2.23
C TYR A 164 -3.83 -7.69 1.02
N GLY A 165 -3.05 -6.82 0.37
CA GLY A 165 -2.14 -7.20 -0.70
C GLY A 165 -1.05 -8.15 -0.21
N THR A 166 -0.52 -7.96 1.00
CA THR A 166 0.43 -8.89 1.63
C THR A 166 -0.22 -10.23 1.95
N ALA A 167 -1.46 -10.24 2.45
CA ALA A 167 -2.21 -11.48 2.65
C ALA A 167 -2.42 -12.24 1.32
N PHE A 168 -2.74 -11.51 0.25
CA PHE A 168 -2.88 -12.07 -1.09
C PHE A 168 -1.56 -12.62 -1.64
N ALA A 169 -0.44 -11.90 -1.47
CA ALA A 169 0.89 -12.38 -1.80
C ALA A 169 1.27 -13.67 -1.04
N ASN A 170 0.77 -13.81 0.19
CA ASN A 170 0.92 -15.00 1.02
C ASN A 170 -0.07 -16.14 0.70
N GLY A 171 -0.89 -15.98 -0.35
CA GLY A 171 -1.75 -17.05 -0.89
C GLY A 171 -3.22 -16.99 -0.49
N THR A 172 -3.68 -15.95 0.22
CA THR A 172 -5.12 -15.69 0.39
C THR A 172 -5.75 -15.38 -0.97
N SER A 173 -6.90 -15.97 -1.30
CA SER A 173 -7.56 -15.71 -2.59
C SER A 173 -8.27 -14.35 -2.62
N LEU A 174 -8.60 -13.84 -3.82
CA LEU A 174 -9.38 -12.60 -3.95
C LEU A 174 -10.75 -12.74 -3.29
N GLU A 175 -11.38 -13.91 -3.43
CA GLU A 175 -12.67 -14.21 -2.80
C GLU A 175 -12.58 -14.24 -1.28
N GLU A 176 -11.51 -14.82 -0.73
CA GLU A 176 -11.28 -14.84 0.73
C GLU A 176 -11.06 -13.43 1.27
N SER A 177 -10.24 -12.61 0.58
CA SER A 177 -10.02 -11.20 0.93
C SER A 177 -11.32 -10.40 0.86
N ALA A 178 -12.07 -10.54 -0.24
CA ALA A 178 -13.35 -9.85 -0.44
C ALA A 178 -14.40 -10.21 0.63
N ALA A 179 -14.42 -11.47 1.09
CA ALA A 179 -15.31 -11.89 2.17
C ALA A 179 -15.06 -11.14 3.48
N THR A 180 -13.84 -10.67 3.73
CA THR A 180 -13.52 -9.87 4.92
C THR A 180 -14.11 -8.46 4.84
N PHE A 181 -14.29 -7.90 3.63
CA PHE A 181 -14.82 -6.55 3.42
C PHE A 181 -16.30 -6.45 3.82
N LEU A 182 -17.07 -7.54 3.68
CA LEU A 182 -18.53 -7.55 3.85
C LEU A 182 -19.01 -7.13 5.24
N ASN A 183 -18.18 -7.36 6.26
CA ASN A 183 -18.51 -7.01 7.63
C ASN A 183 -17.99 -5.62 8.04
N SER A 184 -17.28 -4.93 7.15
CA SER A 184 -16.80 -3.58 7.41
C SER A 184 -17.95 -2.57 7.40
N THR A 185 -17.82 -1.53 8.22
CA THR A 185 -18.77 -0.40 8.22
C THR A 185 -18.78 0.30 6.86
N GLU A 186 -17.65 0.29 6.19
CA GLU A 186 -17.42 0.97 4.93
C GLU A 186 -18.13 0.28 3.76
N TYR A 187 -18.00 -1.04 3.64
CA TYR A 187 -18.79 -1.81 2.66
C TYR A 187 -20.29 -1.60 2.87
N GLN A 188 -20.75 -1.56 4.12
CA GLN A 188 -22.16 -1.34 4.44
C GLN A 188 -22.63 0.10 4.17
N ALA A 189 -21.71 1.08 4.13
CA ALA A 189 -22.02 2.43 3.71
C ALA A 189 -22.16 2.51 2.17
N THR A 190 -21.28 1.82 1.45
CA THR A 190 -21.28 1.73 -0.02
C THR A 190 -22.48 0.94 -0.54
N TYR A 191 -22.74 -0.22 0.07
CA TYR A 191 -23.83 -1.13 -0.28
C TYR A 191 -24.71 -1.44 0.94
N PRO A 192 -25.63 -0.52 1.31
CA PRO A 192 -26.48 -0.69 2.48
C PRO A 192 -27.24 -2.02 2.48
N PRO A 193 -27.34 -2.71 3.64
CA PRO A 193 -28.04 -4.00 3.73
C PRO A 193 -29.55 -3.88 3.43
N GLY A 194 -30.09 -2.66 3.44
CA GLY A 194 -31.49 -2.39 3.10
C GLY A 194 -31.80 -2.35 1.60
N LEU A 195 -30.79 -2.29 0.72
CA LEU A 195 -31.01 -2.29 -0.72
C LEU A 195 -31.67 -3.59 -1.17
N ASN A 196 -32.65 -3.51 -2.06
CA ASN A 196 -33.14 -4.68 -2.79
C ASN A 196 -32.10 -5.11 -3.86
N ASN A 197 -32.29 -6.27 -4.48
CA ASN A 197 -31.30 -6.80 -5.42
C ASN A 197 -31.14 -5.96 -6.71
N GLN A 198 -32.19 -5.25 -7.13
CA GLN A 198 -32.11 -4.33 -8.26
C GLN A 198 -31.31 -3.08 -7.88
N GLU A 199 -31.65 -2.43 -6.77
CA GLU A 199 -30.93 -1.24 -6.29
C GLU A 199 -29.44 -1.56 -6.02
N PHE A 200 -29.17 -2.74 -5.46
CA PHE A 200 -27.80 -3.22 -5.28
C PHE A 200 -27.07 -3.44 -6.61
N ALA A 201 -27.71 -4.09 -7.59
CA ALA A 201 -27.10 -4.30 -8.89
C ALA A 201 -26.81 -2.98 -9.61
N GLU A 202 -27.75 -2.03 -9.59
CA GLU A 202 -27.56 -0.69 -10.14
C GLU A 202 -26.40 0.05 -9.47
N ALA A 203 -26.29 -0.01 -8.13
CA ALA A 203 -25.19 0.59 -7.39
C ALA A 203 -23.82 0.00 -7.77
N VAL A 204 -23.74 -1.33 -7.94
CA VAL A 204 -22.50 -2.00 -8.38
C VAL A 204 -22.13 -1.62 -9.81
N TYR A 205 -23.10 -1.56 -10.74
CA TYR A 205 -22.81 -1.09 -12.11
C TYR A 205 -22.33 0.35 -12.13
N ASN A 206 -22.91 1.21 -11.29
CA ASN A 206 -22.48 2.59 -11.19
C ASN A 206 -21.03 2.69 -10.67
N ASN A 207 -20.72 2.04 -9.54
CA ASN A 207 -19.36 2.04 -8.99
C ASN A 207 -18.35 1.41 -9.95
N VAL A 208 -18.62 0.21 -10.43
CA VAL A 208 -17.63 -0.60 -11.16
C VAL A 208 -17.49 -0.12 -12.61
N LEU A 209 -18.57 0.30 -13.27
CA LEU A 209 -18.59 0.56 -14.71
C LEU A 209 -18.97 2.01 -15.07
N GLY A 210 -19.29 2.86 -14.10
CA GLY A 210 -19.60 4.28 -14.34
C GLY A 210 -20.86 4.50 -15.18
N ARG A 211 -21.80 3.53 -15.17
CA ARG A 211 -22.97 3.59 -16.04
C ARG A 211 -24.19 2.87 -15.48
N ILE A 212 -25.33 3.21 -16.07
CA ILE A 212 -26.59 2.49 -15.87
C ILE A 212 -26.51 1.14 -16.61
N PRO A 213 -26.88 0.02 -15.97
CA PRO A 213 -26.95 -1.28 -16.65
C PRO A 213 -28.03 -1.27 -17.75
N ASP A 214 -27.83 -2.05 -18.81
CA ASP A 214 -28.92 -2.31 -19.75
C ASP A 214 -29.99 -3.18 -19.08
N GLN A 215 -31.25 -3.00 -19.49
CA GLN A 215 -32.38 -3.66 -18.81
C GLN A 215 -32.28 -5.19 -18.88
N LEU A 216 -31.80 -5.76 -19.99
CA LEU A 216 -31.72 -7.22 -20.14
C LEU A 216 -30.65 -7.82 -19.22
N GLY A 217 -29.49 -7.18 -19.14
CA GLY A 217 -28.42 -7.53 -18.21
C GLY A 217 -28.86 -7.39 -16.76
N LEU A 218 -29.53 -6.28 -16.42
CA LEU A 218 -30.06 -6.05 -15.08
C LEU A 218 -31.08 -7.13 -14.68
N ASP A 219 -32.05 -7.42 -15.55
CA ASP A 219 -33.09 -8.44 -15.30
C ASP A 219 -32.46 -9.83 -15.06
N PHE A 220 -31.44 -10.18 -15.85
CA PHE A 220 -30.69 -11.44 -15.68
C PHE A 220 -30.03 -11.51 -14.30
N TRP A 221 -29.25 -10.50 -13.93
CA TRP A 221 -28.50 -10.50 -12.68
C TRP A 221 -29.40 -10.42 -11.44
N VAL A 222 -30.46 -9.62 -11.50
CA VAL A 222 -31.47 -9.56 -10.42
C VAL A 222 -32.13 -10.92 -10.23
N GLY A 223 -32.48 -11.62 -11.33
CA GLY A 223 -33.02 -12.98 -11.25
C GLY A 223 -32.03 -13.98 -10.62
N VAL A 224 -30.74 -13.88 -10.94
CA VAL A 224 -29.67 -14.69 -10.33
C VAL A 224 -29.57 -14.42 -8.82
N LEU A 225 -29.58 -13.15 -8.41
CA LEU A 225 -29.51 -12.75 -7.00
C LEU A 225 -30.77 -13.15 -6.22
N ASP A 226 -31.96 -12.94 -6.78
CA ASP A 226 -33.24 -13.31 -6.16
C ASP A 226 -33.37 -14.82 -5.93
N SER A 227 -32.82 -15.62 -6.85
CA SER A 227 -32.79 -17.08 -6.72
C SER A 227 -31.78 -17.59 -5.69
N GLY A 228 -30.84 -16.74 -5.25
CA GLY A 228 -29.71 -17.13 -4.39
C GLY A 228 -28.65 -17.97 -5.11
N ALA A 229 -28.66 -18.03 -6.44
CA ALA A 229 -27.66 -18.76 -7.22
C ALA A 229 -26.26 -18.14 -7.17
N ARG A 230 -26.19 -16.83 -6.86
CA ARG A 230 -24.99 -16.08 -6.49
C ARG A 230 -25.29 -15.19 -5.30
N SER A 231 -24.29 -15.00 -4.45
CA SER A 231 -24.34 -14.01 -3.39
C SER A 231 -23.97 -12.63 -3.93
N ARG A 232 -24.31 -11.58 -3.16
CA ARG A 232 -24.09 -10.18 -3.55
C ARG A 232 -22.61 -9.85 -3.73
N ASP A 233 -21.77 -10.38 -2.85
CA ASP A 233 -20.32 -10.25 -2.91
C ASP A 233 -19.76 -10.90 -4.18
N VAL A 234 -20.15 -12.14 -4.50
CA VAL A 234 -19.70 -12.80 -5.74
C VAL A 234 -20.17 -12.04 -6.98
N PHE A 235 -21.37 -11.45 -6.94
CA PHE A 235 -21.85 -10.64 -8.06
C PHE A 235 -20.95 -9.44 -8.39
N ILE A 236 -20.38 -8.76 -7.38
CA ILE A 236 -19.42 -7.66 -7.61
C ILE A 236 -18.22 -8.15 -8.42
N LEU A 237 -17.65 -9.31 -8.04
CA LEU A 237 -16.54 -9.93 -8.77
C LEU A 237 -16.93 -10.34 -10.19
N GLU A 238 -18.16 -10.83 -10.40
CA GLU A 238 -18.66 -11.23 -11.73
C GLU A 238 -18.84 -10.02 -12.66
N VAL A 239 -19.24 -8.84 -12.14
CA VAL A 239 -19.30 -7.60 -12.92
C VAL A 239 -17.91 -7.17 -13.37
N LEU A 240 -16.94 -7.18 -12.45
CA LEU A 240 -15.54 -6.83 -12.71
C LEU A 240 -14.88 -7.77 -13.74
N ASN A 241 -15.04 -9.08 -13.54
CA ASN A 241 -14.57 -10.10 -14.49
C ASN A 241 -15.28 -9.99 -15.84
N GLY A 242 -16.59 -9.70 -15.82
CA GLY A 242 -17.42 -9.52 -17.01
C GLY A 242 -16.94 -8.35 -17.87
N ALA A 243 -16.54 -7.23 -17.27
CA ALA A 243 -15.97 -6.08 -17.97
C ALA A 243 -14.68 -6.45 -18.73
N LYS A 244 -13.85 -7.33 -18.16
CA LYS A 244 -12.53 -7.70 -18.70
C LYS A 244 -12.53 -8.96 -19.59
N ALA A 245 -13.58 -9.78 -19.54
CA ALA A 245 -13.68 -10.99 -20.36
C ALA A 245 -13.70 -10.68 -21.87
N PRO A 246 -13.24 -11.56 -22.78
CA PRO A 246 -13.35 -11.30 -24.22
C PRO A 246 -14.81 -11.10 -24.68
N ALA A 247 -15.04 -10.20 -25.64
CA ALA A 247 -16.35 -10.06 -26.26
C ALA A 247 -16.74 -11.35 -27.03
N PRO A 248 -18.02 -11.77 -27.01
CA PRO A 248 -18.50 -12.85 -27.86
C PRO A 248 -18.21 -12.59 -29.34
N GLY A 249 -17.95 -13.64 -30.12
CA GLY A 249 -17.60 -13.50 -31.54
C GLY A 249 -18.72 -12.94 -32.43
N ASP A 250 -19.95 -12.90 -31.93
CA ASP A 250 -21.14 -12.33 -32.56
C ASP A 250 -21.60 -11.00 -31.92
N ALA A 251 -20.78 -10.40 -31.06
CA ALA A 251 -21.07 -9.11 -30.44
C ALA A 251 -21.23 -7.99 -31.47
N THR A 252 -22.16 -7.07 -31.20
CA THR A 252 -22.34 -5.85 -31.99
C THR A 252 -21.19 -4.88 -31.74
N GLN A 253 -20.97 -3.94 -32.67
CA GLN A 253 -19.96 -2.90 -32.47
C GLN A 253 -20.27 -2.05 -31.22
N ASP A 254 -21.53 -1.67 -31.02
CA ASP A 254 -21.96 -0.92 -29.82
C ASP A 254 -21.62 -1.66 -28.51
N PHE A 255 -21.73 -3.00 -28.49
CA PHE A 255 -21.34 -3.79 -27.31
C PHE A 255 -19.83 -3.77 -27.09
N ILE A 256 -19.05 -3.88 -28.17
CA ILE A 256 -17.58 -3.82 -28.11
C ILE A 256 -17.12 -2.44 -27.63
N ASP A 257 -17.74 -1.37 -28.14
CA ASP A 257 -17.42 0.01 -27.78
C ASP A 257 -17.79 0.30 -26.33
N GLN A 258 -18.97 -0.14 -25.86
CA GLN A 258 -19.35 -0.02 -24.45
C GLN A 258 -18.39 -0.76 -23.53
N LYS A 259 -17.97 -1.95 -23.93
CA LYS A 259 -17.02 -2.75 -23.16
C LYS A 259 -15.63 -2.12 -23.09
N ALA A 260 -15.19 -1.48 -24.18
CA ALA A 260 -13.95 -0.70 -24.16
C ALA A 260 -14.08 0.48 -23.17
N ALA A 261 -15.21 1.19 -23.18
CA ALA A 261 -15.47 2.25 -22.21
C ALA A 261 -15.51 1.75 -20.76
N ASP A 262 -16.11 0.57 -20.51
CA ASP A 262 -16.13 -0.06 -19.18
C ASP A 262 -14.70 -0.37 -18.68
N VAL A 263 -13.82 -0.86 -19.57
CA VAL A 263 -12.42 -1.14 -19.26
C VAL A 263 -11.63 0.15 -19.02
N ASP A 264 -11.84 1.18 -19.84
CA ASP A 264 -11.16 2.48 -19.69
C ASP A 264 -11.57 3.17 -18.38
N TYR A 265 -12.84 3.11 -18.02
CA TYR A 265 -13.34 3.65 -16.75
C TYR A 265 -12.69 2.96 -15.54
N LEU A 266 -12.65 1.62 -15.55
CA LEU A 266 -11.97 0.84 -14.52
C LEU A 266 -10.46 1.12 -14.45
N ALA A 267 -9.80 1.27 -15.60
CA ALA A 267 -8.39 1.60 -15.66
C ALA A 267 -8.11 2.95 -15.01
N ASN A 268 -8.91 3.98 -15.30
CA ASN A 268 -8.79 5.29 -14.69
C ASN A 268 -8.98 5.25 -13.16
N LYS A 269 -10.02 4.57 -12.64
CA LYS A 269 -10.20 4.40 -11.18
C LYS A 269 -9.00 3.67 -10.57
N THR A 270 -8.47 2.67 -11.25
CA THR A 270 -7.28 1.91 -10.81
C THR A 270 -6.04 2.78 -10.76
N ASP A 271 -5.80 3.62 -11.77
CA ASP A 271 -4.66 4.54 -11.82
C ASP A 271 -4.75 5.63 -10.74
N ILE A 272 -5.95 6.15 -10.45
CA ILE A 272 -6.19 7.05 -9.31
C ILE A 272 -5.86 6.33 -7.99
N GLY A 273 -6.32 5.09 -7.84
CA GLY A 273 -6.05 4.28 -6.65
C GLY A 273 -4.57 3.98 -6.44
N LEU A 274 -3.86 3.64 -7.53
CA LEU A 274 -2.41 3.50 -7.55
C LEU A 274 -1.72 4.80 -7.12
N TYR A 275 -2.10 5.92 -7.73
CA TYR A 275 -1.46 7.19 -7.45
C TYR A 275 -1.65 7.61 -5.98
N PHE A 276 -2.87 7.49 -5.45
CA PHE A 276 -3.19 7.81 -4.06
C PHE A 276 -2.45 6.91 -3.06
N ALA A 277 -2.60 5.59 -3.20
CA ALA A 277 -2.18 4.64 -2.17
C ALA A 277 -0.75 4.13 -2.34
N VAL A 278 -0.24 4.09 -3.56
CA VAL A 278 1.07 3.49 -3.86
C VAL A 278 2.12 4.57 -4.09
N THR A 279 1.85 5.46 -5.05
CA THR A 279 2.81 6.50 -5.43
C THR A 279 2.93 7.56 -4.34
N LYS A 280 1.81 8.04 -3.80
CA LYS A 280 1.80 9.02 -2.71
C LYS A 280 1.78 8.38 -1.32
N GLY A 281 1.42 7.10 -1.22
CA GLY A 281 1.43 6.38 0.05
C GLY A 281 0.42 6.88 1.08
N MET A 282 -0.68 7.51 0.65
CA MET A 282 -1.63 8.11 1.58
C MET A 282 -2.63 7.09 2.13
N SER A 283 -3.02 7.27 3.40
CA SER A 283 -3.96 6.36 4.08
C SER A 283 -5.26 7.00 4.57
N ASN A 284 -5.44 8.32 4.40
CA ASN A 284 -6.66 8.98 4.83
C ASN A 284 -7.85 8.62 3.94
N VAL A 285 -8.78 7.84 4.51
CA VAL A 285 -9.98 7.34 3.85
C VAL A 285 -10.88 8.45 3.31
N ALA A 286 -10.97 9.61 3.98
CA ALA A 286 -11.78 10.73 3.51
C ALA A 286 -11.18 11.39 2.27
N ASN A 287 -9.85 11.53 2.23
CA ASN A 287 -9.12 12.02 1.06
C ASN A 287 -9.24 11.01 -0.10
N ALA A 288 -9.12 9.70 0.19
CA ALA A 288 -9.28 8.63 -0.79
C ALA A 288 -10.68 8.61 -1.43
N THR A 289 -11.71 8.85 -0.61
CA THR A 289 -13.10 9.00 -1.07
C THR A 289 -13.26 10.25 -1.94
N THR A 290 -12.72 11.38 -1.49
CA THR A 290 -12.83 12.65 -2.21
C THR A 290 -12.14 12.57 -3.59
N ALA A 291 -10.96 11.94 -3.67
CA ALA A 291 -10.25 11.75 -4.93
C ALA A 291 -11.11 10.96 -5.94
N MET A 292 -11.77 9.88 -5.50
CA MET A 292 -12.61 9.08 -6.39
C MET A 292 -13.91 9.80 -6.79
N GLN A 293 -14.50 10.58 -5.88
CA GLN A 293 -15.69 11.39 -6.16
C GLN A 293 -15.41 12.54 -7.13
N LEU A 294 -14.19 13.09 -7.12
CA LEU A 294 -13.78 14.11 -8.09
C LEU A 294 -13.54 13.52 -9.48
N PHE A 295 -13.17 12.24 -9.56
CA PHE A 295 -13.10 11.54 -10.84
C PHE A 295 -14.50 11.31 -11.41
N ASP A 296 -15.47 10.92 -10.60
CA ASP A 296 -16.84 10.68 -11.05
C ASP A 296 -17.86 11.31 -10.09
N ASP A 297 -18.30 12.53 -10.44
CA ASP A 297 -19.32 13.28 -9.72
C ASP A 297 -20.75 13.07 -10.28
N GLY A 298 -20.90 12.11 -11.20
CA GLY A 298 -22.13 11.84 -11.92
C GLY A 298 -22.32 12.63 -13.22
N GLU A 299 -21.31 13.41 -13.66
CA GLU A 299 -21.27 14.02 -14.99
C GLU A 299 -20.33 13.27 -15.95
N GLN A 300 -19.23 13.90 -16.40
CA GLN A 300 -18.22 13.29 -17.25
C GLN A 300 -16.97 13.03 -16.40
N PRO A 301 -16.37 11.82 -16.46
CA PRO A 301 -15.22 11.53 -15.64
C PRO A 301 -14.04 12.50 -15.88
N ASP A 302 -13.44 13.01 -14.79
CA ASP A 302 -12.35 13.97 -14.80
C ASP A 302 -11.16 13.48 -13.95
N ILE A 303 -10.24 12.77 -14.61
CA ILE A 303 -9.05 12.24 -13.96
C ILE A 303 -8.08 13.34 -13.49
N ASP A 304 -8.05 14.48 -14.19
CA ASP A 304 -7.15 15.60 -13.84
C ASP A 304 -7.60 16.25 -12.52
N ALA A 305 -8.91 16.38 -12.29
CA ALA A 305 -9.47 16.87 -11.03
C ALA A 305 -9.10 15.96 -9.85
N ALA A 306 -9.17 14.65 -10.04
CA ALA A 306 -8.76 13.67 -9.02
C ALA A 306 -7.26 13.80 -8.72
N VAL A 307 -6.40 13.77 -9.75
CA VAL A 307 -4.94 13.88 -9.60
C VAL A 307 -4.55 15.17 -8.88
N ALA A 308 -5.13 16.31 -9.27
CA ALA A 308 -4.85 17.60 -8.64
C ALA A 308 -5.24 17.64 -7.15
N ALA A 309 -6.35 16.97 -6.78
CA ALA A 309 -6.74 16.85 -5.38
C ALA A 309 -5.78 15.95 -4.59
N ILE A 310 -5.37 14.83 -5.17
CA ILE A 310 -4.38 13.91 -4.58
C ILE A 310 -3.06 14.64 -4.30
N ASP A 311 -2.58 15.46 -5.24
CA ASP A 311 -1.37 16.26 -5.06
C ASP A 311 -1.52 17.27 -3.91
N GLY A 312 -2.69 17.90 -3.77
CA GLY A 312 -2.98 18.79 -2.66
C GLY A 312 -2.97 18.06 -1.31
N PHE A 313 -3.67 16.91 -1.22
CA PHE A 313 -3.68 16.09 0.00
C PHE A 313 -2.27 15.61 0.38
N TYR A 314 -1.47 15.20 -0.61
CA TYR A 314 -0.10 14.77 -0.38
C TYR A 314 0.79 15.92 0.10
N ALA A 315 0.64 17.12 -0.48
CA ALA A 315 1.37 18.30 -0.03
C ALA A 315 1.07 18.66 1.43
N ASP A 316 -0.19 18.50 1.87
CA ASP A 316 -0.57 18.69 3.27
C ASP A 316 -0.01 17.57 4.17
N ALA A 317 -0.03 16.32 3.69
CA ALA A 317 0.47 15.15 4.42
C ALA A 317 1.99 15.17 4.66
N LEU A 318 2.75 15.89 3.82
CA LEU A 318 4.20 16.07 3.98
C LEU A 318 4.59 17.01 5.13
N ASP A 319 3.63 17.69 5.79
CA ASP A 319 3.93 18.53 6.94
C ASP A 319 4.59 17.68 8.05
N PRO A 320 5.76 18.08 8.57
CA PRO A 320 6.54 17.25 9.49
C PRO A 320 5.96 17.19 10.91
N GLU A 321 5.05 18.09 11.27
CA GLU A 321 4.47 18.17 12.61
C GLU A 321 2.99 17.74 12.63
N ASN A 322 2.26 18.05 11.56
CA ASN A 322 0.81 17.88 11.48
C ASN A 322 0.36 17.04 10.28
N GLY A 323 1.31 16.52 9.51
CA GLY A 323 1.04 15.67 8.37
C GLY A 323 0.58 14.27 8.76
N GLU A 324 0.53 13.40 7.78
CA GLU A 324 0.07 12.01 7.95
C GLU A 324 1.24 11.05 7.77
N PHE A 325 1.11 9.84 8.31
CA PHE A 325 2.05 8.78 7.96
C PHE A 325 1.89 8.42 6.48
N LEU A 326 3.01 8.35 5.77
CA LEU A 326 3.05 8.00 4.35
C LEU A 326 3.68 6.62 4.17
N LEU A 327 3.03 5.76 3.39
CA LEU A 327 3.43 4.39 3.11
C LEU A 327 3.46 4.12 1.60
N GLN A 328 4.59 4.39 0.98
CA GLN A 328 4.81 4.24 -0.45
C GLN A 328 5.31 2.85 -0.79
N LEU A 329 5.12 2.44 -2.04
CA LEU A 329 5.66 1.20 -2.59
C LEU A 329 6.27 1.47 -3.97
N VAL A 330 7.47 0.96 -4.19
CA VAL A 330 8.21 1.10 -5.45
C VAL A 330 8.58 -0.25 -6.03
N GLY A 331 8.80 -0.32 -7.34
CA GLY A 331 9.28 -1.52 -8.03
C GLY A 331 8.21 -2.53 -8.47
N VAL A 332 6.95 -2.37 -8.03
CA VAL A 332 5.82 -3.22 -8.46
C VAL A 332 5.05 -2.62 -9.63
N VAL A 333 4.78 -1.32 -9.57
CA VAL A 333 3.95 -0.55 -10.50
C VAL A 333 4.57 0.83 -10.65
N ASP A 334 4.63 1.32 -11.88
CA ASP A 334 5.11 2.67 -12.18
C ASP A 334 4.04 3.72 -11.82
N ASP A 335 4.48 4.96 -11.60
CA ASP A 335 3.58 6.10 -11.45
C ASP A 335 2.78 6.32 -12.75
N PRO A 336 1.44 6.14 -12.72
CA PRO A 336 0.61 6.25 -13.93
C PRO A 336 0.55 7.69 -14.49
N PHE A 337 0.96 8.69 -13.71
CA PHE A 337 0.90 10.11 -14.09
C PHE A 337 2.27 10.78 -14.16
N ALA A 338 3.35 10.00 -14.12
CA ALA A 338 4.69 10.53 -14.31
C ALA A 338 4.83 11.28 -15.64
N ILE A 339 5.31 12.52 -15.59
CA ILE A 339 5.60 13.32 -16.78
C ILE A 339 6.93 12.84 -17.37
N ALA A 340 6.90 12.38 -18.62
CA ALA A 340 8.07 11.91 -19.38
C ALA A 340 9.07 13.02 -19.75
#